data_AF-A0AAW0KWZ6-F1
#
_entry.id   AF-A0AAW0KWZ6-F1
#
_cell.length_a   1.000
_cell.length_b   1.000
_cell.length_c   1.000
_cell.angle_alpha   90.00
_cell.angle_beta   90.00
_cell.angle_gamma   90.00
#
_symmetry.space_group_name_H-M   'P 1'
#
loop_
_entity.id
_entity.type
_entity.pdbx_description
1 polymer ?
#
loop_
_entity_poly.entity_id
_entity_poly.type
_entity_poly.pdbx_seq_one_letter_code
_entity_poly.pdbx_strand_id
1 'polypeptide(L)'
;MGSKEMEEEEDEGPPPGWQSIPLPSSQPPAPAPAPAPPSPSEMAQMVCGTCHNLLKYPRGARQVHCSCCHTGNFVLEAHEVGLVKCGSCEVLLMYQHGASSVKCSSCYFVTEIGELNRRPPWSVQQGQPPQPPNPVH
;
A
#
# COMPACT_ATOMS: atom_id res chain seq x y z
N MET A 1 -74.78 27.21 38.35
CA MET A 1 -74.11 27.98 37.27
C MET A 1 -72.65 27.53 37.24
N GLY A 2 -72.00 27.10 36.18
CA GLY A 2 -72.31 26.86 34.76
C GLY A 2 -71.21 25.89 34.25
N SER A 3 -71.57 24.93 33.39
CA SER A 3 -71.33 24.98 31.93
C SER A 3 -69.96 24.43 31.51
N LYS A 4 -69.92 23.14 31.10
CA LYS A 4 -69.50 22.63 29.78
C LYS A 4 -69.57 21.10 29.81
N GLU A 5 -70.58 20.45 29.23
CA GLU A 5 -70.70 20.11 27.78
C GLU A 5 -69.51 19.22 27.36
N MET A 6 -69.71 17.91 27.21
CA MET A 6 -70.01 17.20 25.94
C MET A 6 -68.91 17.50 24.91
N GLU A 7 -68.18 16.53 24.40
CA GLU A 7 -68.63 15.44 23.53
C GLU A 7 -67.49 14.41 23.41
N GLU A 8 -67.88 13.20 22.99
CA GLU A 8 -67.22 12.29 22.06
C GLU A 8 -65.68 12.19 22.13
N GLU A 9 -65.10 11.00 22.25
CA GLU A 9 -65.07 10.10 21.11
C GLU A 9 -64.63 8.71 21.59
N GLU A 10 -65.54 7.78 21.31
CA GLU A 10 -65.35 6.36 21.03
C GLU A 10 -63.92 5.78 21.14
N ASP A 11 -63.84 4.75 21.98
CA ASP A 11 -62.81 3.71 22.00
C ASP A 11 -62.63 3.09 20.60
N GLU A 12 -61.73 3.64 19.79
CA GLU A 12 -61.12 2.89 18.69
C GLU A 12 -59.61 2.83 18.93
N GLY A 13 -59.20 1.72 19.55
CA GLY A 13 -57.81 1.34 19.69
C GLY A 13 -57.07 1.44 18.36
N PRO A 14 -55.76 1.72 18.39
CA PRO A 14 -55.03 2.10 17.20
C PRO A 14 -55.03 1.01 16.11
N PRO A 15 -55.12 1.40 14.83
CA PRO A 15 -55.30 0.48 13.71
C PRO A 15 -54.12 -0.51 13.58
N PRO A 16 -54.36 -1.73 13.09
CA PRO A 16 -53.32 -2.73 12.89
C PRO A 16 -52.44 -2.30 11.71
N GLY A 17 -51.34 -1.60 12.00
CA GLY A 17 -50.44 -1.10 10.97
C GLY A 17 -49.13 -0.50 11.47
N TRP A 18 -48.92 -0.39 12.78
CA TRP A 18 -47.71 0.20 13.36
C TRP A 18 -46.56 -0.81 13.43
N GLN A 19 -46.03 -1.15 12.28
CA GLN A 19 -44.68 -1.69 12.17
C GLN A 19 -43.74 -0.49 12.14
N SER A 20 -42.90 -0.33 13.16
CA SER A 20 -41.89 0.73 13.22
C SER A 20 -41.00 0.64 11.99
N ILE A 21 -41.14 1.61 11.08
CA ILE A 21 -40.19 1.79 9.98
C ILE A 21 -38.86 2.19 10.63
N PRO A 22 -37.76 1.43 10.47
CA PRO A 22 -36.46 1.92 10.89
C PRO A 22 -36.14 3.11 9.99
N LEU A 23 -36.08 4.31 10.55
CA LEU A 23 -35.50 5.44 9.83
C LEU A 23 -34.06 5.05 9.42
N PRO A 24 -33.61 5.32 8.19
CA PRO A 24 -32.23 5.14 7.83
C PRO A 24 -31.38 6.11 8.67
N SER A 25 -30.75 5.55 9.69
CA SER A 25 -29.79 6.25 10.53
C SER A 25 -28.70 6.80 9.62
N SER A 26 -28.70 8.12 9.44
CA SER A 26 -27.63 8.85 8.77
C SER A 26 -26.42 8.88 9.72
N GLN A 27 -25.80 7.72 9.97
CA GLN A 27 -24.54 7.66 10.69
C GLN A 27 -23.42 8.09 9.73
N PRO A 28 -22.62 9.11 10.09
CA PRO A 28 -21.38 9.36 9.36
C PRO A 28 -20.49 8.11 9.40
N PRO A 29 -19.71 7.83 8.35
CA PRO A 29 -18.83 6.67 8.33
C PRO A 29 -17.87 6.75 9.51
N ALA A 30 -17.78 5.65 10.28
CA ALA A 30 -16.80 5.53 11.36
C ALA A 30 -15.39 5.79 10.79
N PRO A 31 -14.49 6.48 11.53
CA PRO A 31 -13.11 6.61 11.10
C PRO A 31 -12.50 5.22 10.95
N ALA A 32 -11.85 4.99 9.80
CA ALA A 32 -11.12 3.75 9.54
C ALA A 32 -10.16 3.44 10.69
N PRO A 33 -9.91 2.15 11.02
CA PRO A 33 -8.93 1.80 12.04
C PRO A 33 -7.58 2.42 11.66
N ALA A 34 -6.99 3.17 12.60
CA ALA A 34 -5.65 3.71 12.45
C ALA A 34 -4.66 2.58 12.12
N PRO A 35 -3.63 2.82 11.28
CA PRO A 35 -2.60 1.83 11.04
C PRO A 35 -1.99 1.40 12.38
N ALA A 36 -1.95 0.08 12.62
CA ALA A 36 -1.36 -0.50 13.81
C ALA A 36 0.08 0.01 14.02
N PRO A 37 0.53 0.23 15.27
CA PRO A 37 1.90 0.66 15.53
C PRO A 37 2.89 -0.33 14.91
N PRO A 38 3.97 0.15 14.28
CA PRO A 38 4.97 -0.74 13.67
C PRO A 38 5.57 -1.66 14.73
N SER A 39 5.55 -2.96 14.45
CA SER A 39 6.16 -4.01 15.28
C SER A 39 7.67 -3.75 15.49
N PRO A 40 8.25 -4.13 16.65
CA PRO A 40 9.56 -3.67 17.16
C PRO A 40 10.81 -4.15 16.42
N SER A 41 10.68 -4.66 15.20
CA SER A 41 11.84 -4.78 14.31
C SER A 41 11.97 -3.50 13.51
N GLU A 42 12.18 -2.36 14.18
CA GLU A 42 12.19 -1.03 13.54
C GLU A 42 13.44 -0.78 12.67
N MET A 43 14.43 -1.67 12.71
CA MET A 43 15.73 -1.49 12.05
C MET A 43 15.90 -2.46 10.87
N ALA A 44 16.40 -1.96 9.76
CA ALA A 44 16.85 -2.69 8.58
C ALA A 44 18.34 -2.48 8.34
N GLN A 45 18.88 -3.16 7.32
CA GLN A 45 20.29 -3.11 6.96
C GLN A 45 20.46 -2.92 5.46
N MET A 46 21.49 -2.18 5.07
CA MET A 46 21.91 -2.04 3.68
C MET A 46 23.43 -1.93 3.58
N VAL A 47 23.98 -2.21 2.41
CA VAL A 47 25.40 -1.98 2.12
C VAL A 47 25.54 -0.62 1.43
N CYS A 48 26.48 0.21 1.88
CA CYS A 48 26.76 1.48 1.23
C CYS A 48 27.28 1.26 -0.19
N GLY A 49 26.69 1.94 -1.17
CA GLY A 49 27.07 1.82 -2.59
C GLY A 49 28.44 2.39 -2.95
N THR A 50 29.16 3.02 -2.00
CA THR A 50 30.50 3.60 -2.25
C THR A 50 31.60 2.88 -1.48
N CYS A 51 31.47 2.77 -0.15
CA CYS A 51 32.51 2.18 0.69
C CYS A 51 32.21 0.74 1.13
N HIS A 52 31.08 0.17 0.68
CA HIS A 52 30.64 -1.19 0.98
C HIS A 52 30.46 -1.52 2.48
N ASN A 53 30.42 -0.50 3.35
CA ASN A 53 30.11 -0.71 4.75
C ASN A 53 28.63 -1.06 4.97
N LEU A 54 28.39 -1.97 5.92
CA LEU A 54 27.05 -2.34 6.37
C LEU A 54 26.47 -1.23 7.26
N LEU A 55 25.33 -0.67 6.85
CA LEU A 55 24.61 0.39 7.53
C LEU A 55 23.34 -0.16 8.17
N LYS A 56 23.11 0.18 9.45
CA LYS A 56 21.83 -0.03 10.11
C LYS A 56 21.02 1.25 10.03
N TYR A 57 19.73 1.12 9.74
CA TYR A 57 18.84 2.27 9.58
C TYR A 57 17.40 1.90 9.96
N PRO A 58 16.55 2.88 10.34
CA PRO A 58 15.16 2.58 10.65
C PRO A 58 14.35 2.25 9.39
N ARG A 59 13.49 1.22 9.44
CA ARG A 59 12.56 0.89 8.36
C ARG A 59 11.69 2.10 8.04
N GLY A 60 11.42 2.32 6.75
CA GLY A 60 10.73 3.51 6.27
C GLY A 60 11.63 4.72 6.02
N ALA A 61 12.93 4.67 6.36
CA ALA A 61 13.88 5.67 5.86
C ALA A 61 13.96 5.57 4.33
N ARG A 62 13.86 6.71 3.63
CA ARG A 62 14.01 6.78 2.16
C ARG A 62 15.46 7.04 1.72
N GLN A 63 16.26 7.59 2.63
CA GLN A 63 17.66 7.90 2.40
C GLN A 63 18.45 7.69 3.68
N VAL A 64 19.65 7.11 3.56
CA VAL A 64 20.55 6.80 4.67
C VAL A 64 21.95 7.30 4.32
N HIS A 65 22.50 8.19 5.14
CA HIS A 65 23.87 8.63 5.00
C HIS A 65 24.82 7.61 5.62
N CYS A 66 25.85 7.22 4.87
CA CYS A 66 26.90 6.36 5.38
C CYS A 66 27.70 7.10 6.45
N SER A 67 27.82 6.53 7.66
CA SER A 67 28.65 7.11 8.73
C SER A 67 30.14 7.13 8.41
N CYS A 68 30.60 6.26 7.50
CA CYS A 68 32.01 6.16 7.14
C CYS A 68 32.43 7.16 6.06
N CYS A 69 31.65 7.28 4.98
CA CYS A 69 32.01 8.08 3.81
C CYS A 69 31.03 9.20 3.49
N HIS A 70 29.99 9.39 4.29
CA HIS A 70 28.94 10.42 4.14
C HIS A 70 28.10 10.34 2.86
N THR A 71 28.35 9.38 1.97
CA THR A 71 27.52 9.11 0.79
C THR A 71 26.07 8.89 1.23
N GLY A 72 25.14 9.62 0.61
CA GLY A 72 23.70 9.36 0.73
C GLY A 72 23.31 8.14 -0.11
N ASN A 73 22.71 7.15 0.52
CA ASN A 73 22.21 5.94 -0.14
C ASN A 73 20.68 6.00 -0.13
N PHE A 74 20.05 5.81 -1.28
CA PHE A 74 18.59 5.70 -1.36
C PHE A 74 18.17 4.30 -0.92
N VAL A 75 17.17 4.24 -0.05
CA VAL A 75 16.54 2.99 0.36
C VAL A 75 15.29 2.86 -0.49
N LEU A 76 15.28 1.83 -1.33
CA LEU A 76 14.12 1.47 -2.13
C LEU A 76 13.59 0.16 -1.61
N GLU A 77 12.30 0.13 -1.33
CA GLU A 77 11.61 -1.10 -0.97
C GLU A 77 11.55 -2.04 -2.18
N ALA A 78 11.38 -3.34 -1.93
CA ALA A 78 11.36 -4.35 -3.00
C ALA A 78 10.28 -4.10 -4.07
N HIS A 79 9.26 -3.30 -3.77
CA HIS A 79 8.19 -2.92 -4.70
C HIS A 79 8.52 -1.68 -5.54
N GLU A 80 9.48 -0.86 -5.11
CA GLU A 80 9.88 0.38 -5.78
C GLU A 80 10.95 0.15 -6.87
N VAL A 81 11.48 -1.08 -6.97
CA VAL A 81 12.49 -1.49 -7.94
C VAL A 81 12.00 -2.59 -8.87
N GLY A 82 12.45 -2.52 -10.13
CA GLY A 82 12.33 -3.56 -11.13
C GLY A 82 13.68 -4.07 -11.60
N LEU A 83 13.67 -5.20 -12.30
CA LEU A 83 14.85 -5.86 -12.85
C LEU A 83 14.64 -6.07 -14.36
N VAL A 84 15.64 -5.71 -15.17
CA VAL A 84 15.62 -5.92 -16.62
C VAL A 84 16.99 -6.40 -17.07
N LYS A 85 17.04 -7.29 -18.06
CA LYS A 85 18.30 -7.67 -18.69
C LYS A 85 18.73 -6.60 -19.69
N CYS A 86 20.00 -6.23 -19.67
CA CYS A 86 20.56 -5.35 -20.68
C CYS A 86 20.48 -6.01 -22.06
N GLY A 87 19.88 -5.33 -23.04
CA GLY A 87 19.73 -5.87 -24.40
C GLY A 87 21.03 -6.00 -25.21
N SER A 88 22.19 -5.66 -24.63
CA SER A 88 23.49 -5.76 -25.28
C SER A 88 24.44 -6.75 -24.60
N CYS A 89 24.50 -6.76 -23.26
CA CYS A 89 25.45 -7.59 -22.51
C CYS A 89 24.78 -8.54 -21.50
N GLU A 90 23.45 -8.66 -21.51
CA GLU A 90 22.63 -9.54 -20.65
C GLU A 90 22.74 -9.29 -19.14
N VAL A 91 23.55 -8.32 -18.70
CA VAL A 91 23.67 -7.92 -17.29
C VAL A 91 22.30 -7.50 -16.75
N LEU A 92 21.97 -7.98 -15.56
CA LEU A 92 20.76 -7.60 -14.86
C LEU A 92 20.88 -6.18 -14.30
N LEU A 93 19.99 -5.30 -14.71
CA LEU A 93 19.94 -3.90 -14.31
C LEU A 93 18.75 -3.68 -13.38
N MET A 94 18.99 -2.96 -12.30
CA MET A 94 17.92 -2.42 -11.46
C MET A 94 17.46 -1.08 -11.99
N TYR A 95 16.16 -0.84 -11.99
CA TYR A 95 15.57 0.46 -12.29
C TYR A 95 14.44 0.78 -11.32
N GLN A 96 14.16 2.07 -11.15
CA GLN A 96 13.08 2.54 -10.31
C GLN A 96 11.73 2.34 -11.01
N HIS A 97 10.69 2.05 -10.25
CA HIS A 97 9.33 1.95 -10.76
C HIS A 97 8.96 3.23 -11.55
N GLY A 98 8.32 3.06 -12.71
CA GLY A 98 7.96 4.16 -13.61
C GLY A 98 9.06 4.59 -14.58
N ALA A 99 10.30 4.08 -14.47
CA ALA A 99 11.33 4.35 -15.47
C ALA A 99 10.96 3.75 -16.83
N SER A 100 11.09 4.54 -17.90
CA SER A 100 10.87 4.08 -19.28
C SER A 100 12.10 3.41 -19.90
N SER A 101 13.29 3.70 -19.37
CA SER A 101 14.55 3.12 -19.82
C SER A 101 15.60 3.11 -18.71
N VAL A 102 16.65 2.30 -18.88
CA VAL A 102 17.80 2.25 -17.99
C VAL A 102 19.09 2.13 -18.82
N LYS A 103 20.12 2.90 -18.45
CA LYS A 103 21.43 2.83 -19.07
C LYS A 103 22.30 1.81 -18.33
N CYS A 104 22.86 0.85 -19.07
CA CYS A 104 23.80 -0.12 -18.50
C CYS A 104 25.10 0.59 -18.09
N SER A 105 25.57 0.37 -16.86
CA SER A 105 26.86 0.90 -16.40
C SER A 105 28.05 0.18 -17.05
N SER A 106 27.87 -1.08 -17.47
CA SER A 106 28.97 -1.90 -18.03
C SER A 106 29.23 -1.64 -19.51
N CYS A 107 28.19 -1.52 -20.34
CA CYS A 107 28.33 -1.34 -21.79
C CYS A 107 27.69 -0.06 -22.33
N TYR A 108 27.12 0.78 -21.46
CA TYR A 108 26.45 2.04 -21.80
C TYR A 108 25.22 1.93 -22.72
N PHE A 109 24.79 0.73 -23.08
CA PHE A 109 23.55 0.48 -23.84
C PHE A 109 22.32 0.90 -23.02
N VAL A 110 21.38 1.58 -23.68
CA VAL A 110 20.11 2.00 -23.07
C VAL A 110 19.06 0.93 -23.40
N THR A 111 18.52 0.31 -22.35
CA THR A 111 17.46 -0.70 -22.47
C THR A 111 16.12 -0.07 -22.16
N GLU A 112 15.16 -0.18 -23.07
CA GLU A 112 13.79 0.26 -22.84
C GLU A 112 13.02 -0.71 -21.94
N ILE A 113 12.26 -0.18 -20.99
CA ILE A 113 11.41 -0.96 -20.10
C ILE A 113 10.06 -1.19 -20.78
N GLY A 114 10.01 -2.23 -21.62
CA GLY A 114 8.78 -2.71 -22.25
C GLY A 114 7.77 -3.31 -21.26
N GLU A 115 6.54 -3.57 -21.71
CA GLU A 115 5.42 -4.00 -20.85
C GLU A 115 5.71 -5.27 -20.02
N LEU A 116 6.48 -6.20 -20.56
CA LEU A 116 6.90 -7.42 -19.85
C LEU A 116 7.81 -7.14 -18.65
N ASN A 117 8.57 -6.04 -18.70
CA ASN A 117 9.38 -5.56 -17.58
C ASN A 117 8.64 -4.48 -16.79
N ARG A 118 7.49 -3.96 -17.26
CA ARG A 118 6.72 -2.99 -16.47
C ARG A 118 6.10 -3.72 -15.30
N ARG A 119 6.57 -3.38 -14.10
CA ARG A 119 5.99 -3.90 -12.88
C ARG A 119 4.59 -3.31 -12.69
N PRO A 120 3.55 -4.13 -12.51
CA PRO A 120 2.22 -3.62 -12.21
C PRO A 120 2.22 -2.84 -10.88
N PRO A 121 1.22 -1.98 -10.64
CA PRO A 121 1.07 -1.27 -9.37
C PRO A 121 1.06 -2.24 -8.20
N TRP A 122 1.61 -1.81 -7.06
CA TRP A 122 1.71 -2.64 -5.85
C TRP A 122 0.37 -3.28 -5.45
N SER A 123 -0.75 -2.57 -5.62
CA SER A 123 -2.10 -3.07 -5.34
C SER A 123 -2.46 -4.35 -6.11
N VAL A 124 -2.02 -4.47 -7.37
CA VAL A 124 -2.25 -5.67 -8.20
C VAL A 124 -1.38 -6.82 -7.72
N GLN A 125 -0.18 -6.53 -7.22
CA GLN A 125 0.77 -7.55 -6.80
C GLN A 125 0.42 -8.16 -5.44
N GLN A 126 -0.18 -7.38 -4.54
CA GLN A 126 -0.69 -7.90 -3.25
C GLN A 126 -1.92 -8.82 -3.41
N GLY A 127 -2.68 -8.66 -4.51
CA GLY A 127 -3.83 -9.52 -4.80
C GLY A 127 -3.48 -10.88 -5.39
N GLN A 128 -2.21 -11.11 -5.78
CA GLN A 128 -1.78 -12.39 -6.34
C GLN A 128 -1.54 -13.40 -5.20
N PRO A 129 -2.26 -14.53 -5.16
CA PRO A 129 -1.96 -15.57 -4.17
C PRO A 129 -0.53 -16.09 -4.36
N PRO A 130 0.18 -16.46 -3.27
CA PRO A 130 1.50 -17.06 -3.36
C PRO A 130 1.45 -18.29 -4.28
N GLN A 131 2.34 -18.36 -5.25
CA GLN A 131 2.45 -19.47 -6.19
C GLN A 131 2.67 -20.76 -5.37
N PRO A 132 1.94 -21.87 -5.66
CA PRO A 132 2.22 -23.14 -5.01
C PRO A 132 3.66 -23.57 -5.31
N PRO A 133 4.35 -24.23 -4.37
CA PRO A 133 5.72 -24.69 -4.57
C PRO A 133 5.79 -25.58 -5.81
N ASN A 134 6.78 -25.33 -6.67
CA ASN A 134 7.04 -26.15 -7.85
C ASN A 134 7.15 -27.63 -7.43
N PRO A 135 6.48 -28.56 -8.13
CA PRO A 135 6.67 -29.98 -7.87
C PRO A 135 8.13 -30.33 -8.14
N VAL A 136 8.83 -30.74 -7.08
CA VAL A 136 10.13 -31.41 -7.19
C VAL A 136 9.89 -32.71 -7.96
N HIS A 137 10.48 -32.80 -9.14
CA HIS A 137 10.60 -34.03 -9.91
C HIS A 137 11.75 -34.89 -9.37
#